data_AF-A0A1V5MC88-F1
#
_entry.id   AF-A0A1V5MC88-F1
#
_cell.length_a   1.000
_cell.length_b   1.000
_cell.length_c   1.000
_cell.angle_alpha   90.00
_cell.angle_beta   90.00
_cell.angle_gamma   90.00
#
_symmetry.space_group_name_H-M   'P 1'
#
loop_
_entity.id
_entity.type
_entity.pdbx_description
1 polymer ?
#
loop_
_entity_poly.entity_id
_entity_poly.type
_entity_poly.pdbx_seq_one_letter_code
_entity_poly.pdbx_strand_id
1 'polypeptide(L)'
;MGNCSYYIKGDRSTTQAQLGWFASRNNQELTVFNDGFAFARREANQRLWIDIGLHGGDGAVDMDVEYKLERIEYEINNIRYIDMLVNFSAMGTAVITRPDGQKRISHSPLMFIDLSKRAEKAVDFEDPLEDLSPYDVTELEE
;
A
#
# COMPACT_ATOMS: atom_id res chain seq x y z
N MET A 1 3.28 -4.35 -0.60
CA MET A 1 1.84 -4.68 -0.52
C MET A 1 1.62 -5.68 0.61
N GLY A 2 0.59 -5.49 1.42
CA GLY A 2 0.23 -6.39 2.52
C GLY A 2 -1.16 -6.98 2.32
N ASN A 3 -1.26 -8.30 2.16
CA ASN A 3 -2.53 -9.01 1.99
C ASN A 3 -2.87 -9.84 3.22
N CYS A 4 -4.13 -9.86 3.63
CA CYS A 4 -4.61 -10.73 4.70
C CYS A 4 -6.00 -11.29 4.37
N SER A 5 -6.14 -12.62 4.43
CA SER A 5 -7.43 -13.32 4.38
C SER A 5 -7.70 -13.92 5.75
N TYR A 6 -8.83 -13.58 6.36
CA TYR A 6 -9.17 -14.00 7.70
C TYR A 6 -10.60 -14.53 7.77
N TYR A 7 -10.74 -15.71 8.38
CA TYR A 7 -12.01 -16.39 8.57
C TYR A 7 -12.50 -16.14 10.00
N ILE A 8 -13.67 -15.53 10.13
CA ILE A 8 -14.32 -15.25 11.40
C ILE A 8 -15.50 -16.21 11.53
N LYS A 9 -15.39 -17.11 12.51
CA LYS A 9 -16.45 -18.06 12.84
C LYS A 9 -17.45 -17.43 13.78
N GLY A 10 -18.74 -17.48 13.44
CA GLY A 10 -19.83 -17.12 14.34
C GLY A 10 -20.03 -18.19 15.42
N ASP A 11 -20.35 -17.75 16.63
CA ASP A 11 -20.56 -18.65 17.77
C ASP A 11 -22.04 -19.06 17.94
N ARG A 12 -22.32 -20.07 18.77
CA ARG A 12 -23.73 -20.47 19.03
C ARG A 12 -24.56 -19.38 19.73
N SER A 13 -23.91 -18.53 20.52
CA SER A 13 -24.55 -17.33 21.12
C SER A 13 -24.93 -16.31 20.04
N THR A 14 -24.22 -16.34 18.92
CA THR A 14 -24.43 -15.50 17.74
C THR A 14 -25.78 -15.90 17.12
N THR A 15 -25.93 -17.13 16.68
CA THR A 15 -27.17 -17.63 16.07
C THR A 15 -28.47 -17.31 16.86
N GLN A 16 -28.44 -17.34 18.20
CA GLN A 16 -29.63 -17.04 19.01
C GLN A 16 -30.01 -15.54 19.05
N ALA A 17 -29.05 -14.63 18.86
CA ALA A 17 -29.28 -13.19 18.85
C ALA A 17 -29.97 -12.68 17.56
N GLN A 18 -30.08 -13.51 16.52
CA GLN A 18 -30.73 -13.12 15.26
C GLN A 18 -32.14 -13.71 15.06
N LEU A 19 -32.59 -14.64 15.92
CA LEU A 19 -33.79 -15.45 15.69
C LEU A 19 -35.08 -14.97 16.39
N GLY A 20 -35.15 -13.77 16.98
CA GLY A 20 -36.38 -13.38 17.68
C GLY A 20 -36.62 -11.88 17.89
N TRP A 21 -37.90 -11.51 17.95
CA TRP A 21 -38.44 -10.18 18.26
C TRP A 21 -37.95 -9.61 19.63
N PHE A 22 -37.40 -10.47 20.50
CA PHE A 22 -36.80 -10.09 21.80
C PHE A 22 -35.27 -10.06 21.82
N ALA A 23 -34.60 -10.36 20.71
CA ALA A 23 -33.14 -10.46 20.63
C ALA A 23 -32.42 -9.09 20.62
N SER A 24 -33.19 -8.00 20.56
CA SER A 24 -32.72 -6.60 20.59
C SER A 24 -31.93 -6.19 21.84
N ARG A 25 -31.80 -7.03 22.87
CA ARG A 25 -31.15 -6.64 24.13
C ARG A 25 -29.68 -7.02 24.26
N ASN A 26 -29.16 -7.96 23.47
CA ASN A 26 -27.76 -8.37 23.56
C ASN A 26 -27.08 -8.34 22.19
N ASN A 27 -26.40 -7.22 21.93
CA ASN A 27 -25.59 -6.93 20.75
C ASN A 27 -24.25 -7.69 20.76
N GLN A 28 -24.26 -8.99 21.11
CA GLN A 28 -23.05 -9.76 21.44
C GLN A 28 -22.38 -10.43 20.23
N GLU A 29 -22.97 -10.31 19.05
CA GLU A 29 -22.42 -10.82 17.79
C GLU A 29 -21.48 -9.86 17.08
N LEU A 30 -21.82 -8.57 17.12
CA LEU A 30 -21.06 -7.55 16.43
C LEU A 30 -19.62 -7.48 16.93
N THR A 31 -19.37 -7.79 18.20
CA THR A 31 -18.04 -7.74 18.79
C THR A 31 -17.08 -8.74 18.15
N VAL A 32 -17.49 -10.00 17.95
CA VAL A 32 -16.62 -11.03 17.35
C VAL A 32 -16.27 -10.68 15.89
N PHE A 33 -17.26 -10.22 15.12
CA PHE A 33 -17.03 -9.78 13.75
C PHE A 33 -16.18 -8.51 13.67
N ASN A 34 -16.42 -7.54 14.56
CA ASN A 34 -15.66 -6.30 14.62
C ASN A 34 -14.20 -6.55 15.02
N ASP A 35 -13.97 -7.39 16.03
CA ASP A 35 -12.63 -7.74 16.49
C ASP A 35 -11.86 -8.50 15.40
N GLY A 36 -12.51 -9.48 14.74
CA GLY A 36 -11.92 -10.20 13.62
C GLY A 36 -11.61 -9.30 12.42
N PHE A 37 -12.48 -8.34 12.12
CA PHE A 37 -12.28 -7.36 11.04
C PHE A 37 -11.11 -6.42 11.36
N ALA A 38 -11.07 -5.87 12.58
CA ALA A 38 -9.98 -5.01 13.05
C ALA A 38 -8.63 -5.75 13.07
N PHE A 39 -8.65 -7.03 13.49
CA PHE A 39 -7.49 -7.91 13.47
C PHE A 39 -6.96 -8.09 12.04
N ALA A 40 -7.82 -8.47 11.09
CA ALA A 40 -7.43 -8.71 9.71
C ALA A 40 -6.86 -7.44 9.03
N ARG A 41 -7.45 -6.27 9.31
CA ARG A 41 -6.92 -4.97 8.85
C ARG A 41 -5.52 -4.70 9.41
N ARG A 42 -5.34 -4.91 10.71
CA ARG A 42 -4.05 -4.70 11.39
C ARG A 42 -2.98 -5.62 10.79
N GLU A 43 -3.30 -6.88 10.56
CA GLU A 43 -2.39 -7.86 9.93
C GLU A 43 -2.00 -7.45 8.50
N ALA A 44 -2.96 -7.01 7.67
CA ALA A 44 -2.65 -6.52 6.33
C ALA A 44 -1.69 -5.32 6.36
N ASN A 45 -1.96 -4.35 7.24
CA ASN A 45 -1.08 -3.19 7.43
C ASN A 45 0.30 -3.59 7.94
N GLN A 46 0.38 -4.50 8.91
CA GLN A 46 1.65 -4.98 9.44
C GLN A 46 2.48 -5.68 8.35
N ARG A 47 1.85 -6.47 7.49
CA ARG A 47 2.52 -7.10 6.34
C ARG A 47 3.03 -6.06 5.36
N LEU A 48 2.26 -4.99 5.10
CA LEU A 48 2.74 -3.87 4.28
C LEU A 48 3.95 -3.18 4.91
N TRP A 49 3.94 -2.93 6.21
CA TRP A 49 5.07 -2.33 6.93
C TRP A 49 6.33 -3.19 6.87
N ILE A 50 6.19 -4.51 7.04
CA ILE A 50 7.30 -5.46 6.91
C ILE A 50 7.86 -5.40 5.48
N ASP A 51 7.00 -5.42 4.47
CA ASP A 51 7.40 -5.33 3.06
C ASP A 51 8.14 -4.02 2.76
N ILE A 52 7.66 -2.89 3.27
CA ILE A 52 8.35 -1.59 3.15
C ILE A 52 9.73 -1.62 3.80
N GLY A 53 9.82 -2.15 5.01
CA GLY A 53 11.10 -2.29 5.73
C GLY A 53 12.09 -3.19 4.98
N LEU A 54 11.63 -4.29 4.39
CA LEU A 54 12.46 -5.18 3.57
C LEU A 54 13.02 -4.48 2.31
N HIS A 55 12.30 -3.50 1.78
CA HIS A 55 12.74 -2.69 0.63
C HIS A 55 13.49 -1.41 1.03
N GLY A 56 13.87 -1.28 2.31
CA GLY A 56 14.65 -0.15 2.83
C GLY A 56 13.85 1.14 2.95
N GLY A 57 12.52 1.08 2.97
CA GLY A 57 11.64 2.20 3.28
C GLY A 57 11.51 2.41 4.79
N ASP A 58 11.44 3.66 5.21
CA ASP A 58 11.16 4.06 6.59
C ASP A 58 9.66 4.31 6.82
N GLY A 59 8.91 4.48 5.74
CA GLY A 59 7.52 4.92 5.78
C GLY A 59 6.72 4.46 4.56
N ALA A 60 5.40 4.59 4.67
CA ALA A 60 4.46 4.48 3.57
C ALA A 60 3.77 5.83 3.37
N VAL A 61 3.59 6.26 2.12
CA VAL A 61 2.70 7.37 1.75
C VAL A 61 1.66 6.87 0.76
N ASP A 62 0.56 7.63 0.66
CA ASP A 62 -0.55 7.29 -0.24
C ASP A 62 -1.04 5.86 0.01
N MET A 63 -1.32 5.57 1.28
CA MET A 63 -1.80 4.25 1.68
C MET A 63 -3.26 4.07 1.28
N ASP A 64 -3.52 3.00 0.55
CA ASP A 64 -4.85 2.53 0.22
C ASP A 64 -5.10 1.16 0.85
N VAL A 65 -6.28 0.98 1.43
CA VAL A 65 -6.67 -0.27 2.10
C VAL A 65 -8.02 -0.69 1.57
N GLU A 66 -7.98 -1.63 0.62
CA GLU A 66 -9.16 -2.26 0.07
C GLU A 66 -9.57 -3.47 0.91
N TYR A 67 -10.87 -3.73 0.98
CA TYR A 67 -11.39 -4.94 1.59
C TYR A 67 -12.53 -5.55 0.80
N LYS A 68 -12.62 -6.87 0.85
CA LYS A 68 -13.75 -7.66 0.35
C LYS A 68 -14.29 -8.52 1.48
N LEU A 69 -15.59 -8.39 1.73
CA LEU A 69 -16.30 -9.15 2.74
C LEU A 69 -17.22 -10.16 2.06
N GLU A 70 -17.14 -11.41 2.49
CA GLU A 70 -17.99 -12.50 2.04
C GLU A 70 -18.69 -13.12 3.25
N ARG A 71 -20.02 -13.16 3.19
CA ARG A 71 -20.85 -13.75 4.24
C ARG A 71 -21.14 -15.19 3.85
N ILE A 72 -20.86 -16.11 4.77
CA ILE A 72 -21.03 -17.56 4.57
C ILE A 72 -22.15 -18.00 5.51
N GLU A 73 -23.28 -18.41 4.93
CA GLU A 73 -24.40 -18.95 5.68
C GLU A 73 -24.49 -20.45 5.46
N TYR A 74 -24.62 -21.20 6.54
CA TYR A 74 -24.79 -22.65 6.47
C TYR A 74 -25.67 -23.16 7.60
N GLU A 75 -26.25 -24.34 7.41
CA GLU A 75 -27.17 -24.94 8.36
C GLU A 75 -26.63 -26.30 8.82
N ILE A 76 -26.52 -26.49 10.14
CA ILE A 76 -26.15 -27.77 10.74
C ILE A 76 -27.19 -28.11 11.78
N ASN A 77 -27.79 -29.30 11.67
CA ASN A 77 -28.80 -29.80 12.61
C ASN A 77 -29.98 -28.82 12.82
N ASN A 78 -30.48 -28.23 11.72
CA ASN A 78 -31.61 -27.28 11.75
C ASN A 78 -31.31 -25.96 12.50
N ILE A 79 -30.02 -25.63 12.66
CA ILE A 79 -29.51 -24.40 13.26
C ILE A 79 -28.71 -23.65 12.19
N ARG A 80 -29.06 -22.39 11.94
CA ARG A 80 -28.36 -21.52 10.98
C ARG A 80 -27.14 -20.88 11.62
N TYR A 81 -26.00 -21.01 10.97
CA TYR A 81 -24.74 -20.37 11.35
C TYR A 81 -24.36 -19.35 10.29
N ILE A 82 -23.67 -18.31 10.74
CA ILE A 82 -23.18 -17.22 9.89
C ILE A 82 -21.71 -17.01 10.22
N ASP A 83 -20.89 -17.22 9.23
CA ASP A 83 -19.46 -16.95 9.26
C ASP A 83 -19.13 -15.82 8.28
N MET A 84 -17.95 -15.24 8.44
CA MET A 84 -17.49 -14.14 7.61
C MET A 84 -16.06 -14.40 7.15
N LEU A 85 -15.84 -14.29 5.84
CA LEU A 85 -14.52 -14.27 5.25
C LEU A 85 -14.20 -12.82 4.85
N VAL A 86 -13.11 -12.28 5.39
CA VAL A 86 -12.65 -10.94 5.06
C VAL A 86 -11.29 -11.01 4.39
N ASN A 87 -11.17 -10.33 3.26
CA ASN A 87 -9.91 -10.16 2.54
C ASN A 87 -9.53 -8.68 2.59
N PHE A 88 -8.33 -8.37 3.06
CA PHE A 88 -7.73 -7.05 3.05
C PHE A 88 -6.54 -7.02 2.11
N SER A 89 -6.44 -5.91 1.36
CA SER A 89 -5.31 -5.56 0.51
C SER A 89 -4.86 -4.16 0.89
N ALA A 90 -3.68 -4.06 1.51
CA ALA A 90 -3.04 -2.80 1.87
C ALA A 90 -1.93 -2.48 0.86
N MET A 91 -2.03 -1.34 0.20
CA MET A 91 -1.10 -0.83 -0.78
C MET A 91 -0.61 0.56 -0.36
N GLY A 92 0.55 0.96 -0.87
CA GLY A 92 1.13 2.26 -0.57
C GLY A 92 2.51 2.39 -1.20
N THR A 93 3.01 3.61 -1.26
CA THR A 93 4.34 3.91 -1.80
C THR A 93 5.34 3.98 -0.66
N ALA A 94 6.40 3.17 -0.73
CA ALA A 94 7.48 3.20 0.25
C ALA A 94 8.27 4.51 0.12
N VAL A 95 8.58 5.14 1.25
CA VAL A 95 9.40 6.36 1.33
C VAL A 95 10.55 6.17 2.30
N ILE A 96 11.62 6.94 2.08
CA ILE A 96 12.82 6.94 2.91
C ILE A 96 12.96 8.34 3.50
N THR A 97 13.14 8.42 4.81
CA THR A 97 13.38 9.67 5.53
C THR A 97 14.84 10.05 5.32
N ARG A 98 15.07 11.26 4.78
CA ARG A 98 16.42 11.80 4.64
C ARG A 98 16.66 12.91 5.65
N PRO A 99 17.80 12.90 6.36
CA PRO A 99 18.18 14.00 7.25
C PRO A 99 18.28 15.34 6.51
N ASP A 100 18.73 15.33 5.25
CA ASP A 100 19.00 16.54 4.47
C ASP A 100 17.76 17.21 3.86
N GLY A 101 16.60 16.53 3.83
CA GLY A 101 15.34 17.08 3.28
C GLY A 101 15.36 17.45 1.78
N GLN A 102 16.48 17.27 1.07
CA GLN A 102 16.60 17.71 -0.32
C GLN A 102 16.01 16.69 -1.31
N LYS A 103 15.18 17.19 -2.22
CA LYS A 103 14.68 16.44 -3.38
C LYS A 103 15.88 16.13 -4.29
N ARG A 104 16.09 14.85 -4.63
CA ARG A 104 16.96 14.51 -5.76
C ARG A 104 16.27 15.02 -7.03
N ILE A 105 16.68 16.17 -7.52
CA ILE A 105 16.46 16.54 -8.90
C ILE A 105 17.37 15.60 -9.68
N SER A 106 16.84 14.43 -10.06
CA SER A 106 17.44 13.71 -11.18
C SER A 106 17.23 14.64 -12.37
N HIS A 107 18.30 15.31 -12.78
CA HIS A 107 18.35 15.95 -14.09
C HIS A 107 18.40 14.83 -15.13
N SER A 108 17.27 14.12 -15.30
CA SER A 108 17.00 13.43 -16.54
C SER A 108 16.75 14.54 -17.56
N PRO A 109 17.60 14.72 -18.58
CA PRO A 109 17.37 15.73 -19.58
C PRO A 109 16.06 15.41 -20.30
N LEU A 110 15.02 16.19 -20.02
CA LEU A 110 13.75 16.11 -20.73
C LEU A 110 13.94 16.79 -22.08
N MET A 111 14.06 16.00 -23.15
CA MET A 111 14.05 16.52 -24.51
C MET A 111 12.65 17.05 -24.84
N PHE A 112 12.53 18.36 -25.06
CA PHE A 112 11.30 19.00 -25.50
C PHE A 112 11.39 19.33 -27.00
N ILE A 113 10.57 18.68 -27.82
CA ILE A 113 10.46 18.98 -29.26
C ILE A 113 9.20 19.80 -29.47
N ASP A 114 9.37 21.09 -29.77
CA ASP A 114 8.27 21.98 -30.15
C ASP A 114 7.87 21.70 -31.61
N LEU A 115 6.73 21.02 -31.80
CA LEU A 115 6.20 20.66 -33.12
C LEU A 115 5.33 21.76 -33.76
N SER A 116 5.11 22.89 -33.07
CA SER A 116 4.31 24.00 -33.60
C SER A 116 5.05 24.78 -34.70
N LYS A 117 6.39 24.72 -34.69
CA LYS A 117 7.25 25.31 -35.70
C LYS A 117 7.52 24.28 -36.79
N ARG A 118 6.67 24.27 -37.80
CA ARG A 118 6.93 23.56 -39.06
C ARG A 118 7.95 24.37 -39.88
N ALA A 119 9.22 24.36 -39.46
CA ALA A 119 10.31 25.00 -40.19
C ALA A 119 11.59 24.15 -40.09
N GLU A 120 11.83 23.44 -41.20
CA GLU A 120 13.08 22.98 -41.79
C GLU A 120 14.34 22.74 -40.92
N LYS A 121 14.80 21.48 -40.98
CA LYS A 121 16.20 21.02 -41.01
C LYS A 121 17.28 22.06 -40.64
N ALA A 122 17.68 22.07 -39.38
CA ALA A 122 19.08 22.06 -38.93
C ALA A 122 19.06 21.81 -37.43
N VAL A 123 19.44 20.59 -37.00
CA VAL A 123 19.83 20.38 -35.61
C VAL A 123 21.30 20.78 -35.57
N ASP A 124 21.58 22.04 -35.24
CA ASP A 124 22.93 22.45 -34.92
C ASP A 124 23.23 21.95 -33.51
N PHE A 125 24.11 20.95 -33.43
CA PHE A 125 24.75 20.53 -32.19
C PHE A 125 25.83 21.56 -31.84
N GLU A 126 25.41 22.75 -31.44
CA GLU A 126 26.32 23.69 -30.76
C GLU A 126 26.51 23.20 -29.34
N ASP A 127 27.48 22.30 -29.16
CA ASP A 127 28.52 22.44 -28.14
C ASP A 127 29.57 21.33 -28.33
N PRO A 128 30.85 21.65 -28.60
CA PRO A 128 31.90 20.65 -28.57
C PRO A 128 32.03 20.11 -27.14
N LEU A 129 32.10 18.78 -27.04
CA LEU A 129 32.35 17.98 -25.85
C LEU A 129 33.78 18.19 -25.28
N GLU A 130 34.18 19.43 -25.01
CA GLU A 130 35.53 19.77 -24.52
C GLU A 130 35.61 20.12 -23.03
N ASP A 131 34.49 20.16 -22.29
CA ASP A 131 34.52 20.49 -20.85
C ASP A 131 34.26 19.28 -19.93
N LEU A 132 34.54 18.06 -20.42
CA LEU A 132 34.75 16.90 -19.55
C LEU A 132 36.24 16.78 -19.21
N SER A 133 36.75 17.76 -18.48
CA SER A 133 37.98 17.65 -17.71
C SER A 133 37.64 17.44 -16.23
N PRO A 134 37.75 16.22 -15.69
CA PRO A 134 37.90 16.06 -14.27
C PRO A 134 39.40 15.83 -13.97
N TYR A 135 39.95 16.70 -13.12
CA TYR A 135 41.24 16.57 -12.41
C TYR A 135 42.49 17.17 -13.09
N ASP A 136 42.67 18.47 -12.82
CA ASP A 136 43.98 19.08 -12.58
C ASP A 136 44.63 18.38 -11.36
N VAL A 137 45.67 17.58 -11.60
CA VAL A 137 46.55 17.05 -10.55
C VAL A 137 47.75 17.98 -10.50
N THR A 138 47.64 19.07 -9.74
CA THR A 138 48.81 19.88 -9.36
C THR A 138 49.61 19.12 -8.30
N GLU A 139 50.73 18.56 -8.76
CA GLU A 139 52.07 18.53 -8.13
C GLU A 139 52.16 18.34 -6.60
N LEU A 140 52.64 17.16 -6.20
CA LEU A 140 53.48 16.96 -5.01
C LEU A 140 54.68 16.07 -5.40
N GLU A 141 55.76 16.69 -5.88
CA GLU A 141 57.16 16.30 -5.65
C GLU A 141 57.75 17.48 -4.85
N GLU A 142 58.50 17.35 -3.75
CA GLU A 142 59.50 16.36 -3.30
C GLU A 142 59.31 15.95 -1.83
#